data_AF-A0A7N5K8S3-F1
#
_entry.id   AF-A0A7N5K8S3-F1
#
_cell.length_a   1.000
_cell.length_b   1.000
_cell.length_c   1.000
_cell.angle_alpha   90.00
_cell.angle_beta   90.00
_cell.angle_gamma   90.00
#
_symmetry.space_group_name_H-M   'P 1'
#
loop_
_entity.id
_entity.type
_entity.pdbx_description
1 polymer ?
#
loop_
_entity_poly.entity_id
_entity_poly.type
_entity_poly.pdbx_seq_one_letter_code
_entity_poly.pdbx_strand_id
1 'polypeptide(L)'
;MVKVLHIQRNGKYHSIKEVATSVQLTLRSKKDYVHGDNSDIIPTDTIKNTVHVLAKFKGIKSIETFAMNICDHFLSSFNHVTRAQVYVEEVPWKRFEKNGVKHVHAFIHTPTGTHFCEVEQMRGGPPVIHSGIKDLKVLKTTQSGFEGFIKDQFTTLPEVKDRCFATRVYCKWRYHQCRDMDFDATWDTVRDIVLEKFAGPYDKGEYSPSVQKTLYDIQVHSLSRVPEIEDMEISLPNMHYFNIDMSNMGLINKEEVLLPLDNPYGRITGTVKRKLASKL
;
A
#
# COMPACT_ATOMS: atom_id res chain seq x y z
N MET A 1 -11.06 8.90 -11.80
CA MET A 1 -10.75 9.02 -10.36
C MET A 1 -11.64 10.09 -9.76
N VAL A 2 -12.52 9.71 -8.83
CA VAL A 2 -13.42 10.62 -8.10
C VAL A 2 -12.71 11.05 -6.81
N LYS A 3 -12.48 12.36 -6.63
CA LYS A 3 -11.81 12.89 -5.43
C LYS A 3 -12.82 13.47 -4.46
N VAL A 4 -12.67 13.16 -3.17
CA VAL A 4 -13.57 13.64 -2.11
C VAL A 4 -12.76 14.01 -0.87
N LEU A 5 -13.01 15.21 -0.33
CA LEU A 5 -12.57 15.61 1.00
C LEU A 5 -13.78 15.60 1.95
N HIS A 6 -13.80 14.66 2.89
CA HIS A 6 -14.80 14.63 3.96
C HIS A 6 -14.29 15.39 5.19
N ILE A 7 -15.09 16.31 5.74
CA ILE A 7 -14.76 17.13 6.91
C ILE A 7 -15.78 16.89 8.02
N GLN A 8 -15.32 16.48 9.19
CA GLN A 8 -16.11 16.42 10.41
C GLN A 8 -15.72 17.59 11.33
N ARG A 9 -16.71 18.35 11.81
CA ARG A 9 -16.50 19.50 12.72
C ARG A 9 -17.15 19.23 14.07
N ASN A 10 -16.33 19.08 15.10
CA ASN A 10 -16.75 18.92 16.48
C ASN A 10 -16.33 20.18 17.26
N GLY A 11 -17.16 21.23 17.19
CA GLY A 11 -16.80 22.56 17.70
C GLY A 11 -15.58 23.12 16.96
N LYS A 12 -14.54 23.53 17.69
CA LYS A 12 -13.28 24.03 17.11
C LYS A 12 -12.39 22.92 16.52
N TYR A 13 -12.64 21.66 16.88
CA TYR A 13 -11.81 20.54 16.44
C TYR A 13 -12.37 19.94 15.15
N HIS A 14 -11.63 20.11 14.05
CA HIS A 14 -11.97 19.57 12.74
C HIS A 14 -11.12 18.35 12.44
N SER A 15 -11.71 17.31 11.85
CA SER A 15 -11.02 16.14 11.29
C SER A 15 -11.33 16.03 9.80
N ILE A 16 -10.35 15.57 9.03
CA ILE A 16 -10.48 15.41 7.58
C ILE A 16 -10.07 14.00 7.15
N LYS A 17 -10.65 13.54 6.04
CA LYS A 17 -10.13 12.42 5.24
C LYS A 17 -10.36 12.76 3.77
N GLU A 18 -9.28 12.90 3.02
CA GLU A 18 -9.33 13.14 1.57
C GLU A 18 -8.95 11.85 0.85
N VAL A 19 -9.76 11.45 -0.12
CA VAL A 19 -9.58 10.19 -0.85
C VAL A 19 -9.71 10.39 -2.37
N ALA A 20 -9.02 9.53 -3.11
CA ALA A 20 -9.25 9.32 -4.52
C ALA A 20 -9.83 7.91 -4.73
N THR A 21 -10.98 7.83 -5.41
CA THR A 21 -11.76 6.60 -5.55
C THR A 21 -11.92 6.22 -7.01
N SER A 22 -11.78 4.93 -7.31
CA SER A 22 -12.11 4.32 -8.59
C SER A 22 -13.12 3.21 -8.37
N VAL A 23 -14.15 3.15 -9.20
CA VAL A 23 -15.25 2.17 -9.11
C VAL A 23 -15.41 1.48 -10.46
N GLN A 24 -15.49 0.16 -10.45
CA GLN A 24 -15.77 -0.66 -11.62
C GLN A 24 -16.96 -1.58 -11.31
N LEU A 25 -17.88 -1.68 -12.27
CA LEU A 25 -19.04 -2.56 -12.21
C LEU A 25 -19.00 -3.54 -13.37
N THR A 26 -19.38 -4.79 -13.12
CA THR A 26 -19.64 -5.77 -14.17
C THR A 26 -21.15 -5.99 -14.27
N LEU A 27 -21.70 -5.81 -15.47
CA LEU A 27 -23.12 -6.09 -15.75
C LEU A 27 -23.31 -7.53 -16.25
N ARG A 28 -24.48 -8.12 -15.95
CA ARG A 28 -24.94 -9.41 -16.46
C ARG A 28 -25.11 -9.38 -17.98
N SER A 29 -25.73 -8.32 -18.47
CA SER A 29 -25.93 -8.07 -19.89
C SER A 29 -24.60 -7.73 -20.59
N LYS A 30 -24.57 -7.94 -21.90
CA LYS A 30 -23.46 -7.57 -22.80
C LYS A 30 -23.93 -6.75 -24.01
N LYS A 31 -25.20 -6.34 -24.02
CA LYS A 31 -25.84 -5.67 -25.16
C LYS A 31 -25.28 -4.28 -25.44
N ASP A 32 -24.72 -3.64 -24.41
CA ASP A 32 -23.92 -2.42 -24.50
C ASP A 32 -22.70 -2.62 -25.41
N TYR A 33 -21.99 -3.74 -25.28
CA TYR A 33 -20.85 -4.08 -26.14
C TYR A 33 -21.28 -4.55 -27.54
N VAL A 34 -22.26 -5.45 -27.61
CA VAL A 34 -22.60 -6.16 -28.86
C VAL A 34 -23.48 -5.31 -29.78
N HIS A 35 -24.36 -4.49 -29.21
CA HIS A 35 -25.38 -3.76 -29.97
C HIS A 35 -25.38 -2.24 -29.70
N GLY A 36 -24.55 -1.75 -28.78
CA GLY A 36 -24.59 -0.35 -28.37
C GLY A 36 -25.84 0.03 -27.58
N ASP A 37 -26.57 -0.95 -27.04
CA ASP A 37 -27.79 -0.70 -26.25
C ASP A 37 -27.43 -0.36 -24.81
N ASN A 38 -27.64 0.90 -24.45
CA ASN A 38 -27.30 1.45 -23.14
C ASN A 38 -28.41 1.31 -22.09
N SER A 39 -29.51 0.60 -22.35
CA SER A 39 -30.67 0.61 -21.42
C SER A 39 -30.38 -0.03 -20.04
N ASP A 40 -29.29 -0.78 -19.90
CA ASP A 40 -28.85 -1.36 -18.61
C ASP A 40 -27.70 -0.55 -17.97
N ILE A 41 -27.19 0.47 -18.66
CA ILE A 41 -26.01 1.23 -18.23
C ILE A 41 -26.37 2.15 -17.06
N ILE A 42 -25.57 2.05 -16.00
CA ILE A 42 -25.49 3.07 -14.97
C ILE A 42 -24.46 4.09 -15.46
N PRO A 43 -24.85 5.34 -15.78
CA PRO A 43 -23.91 6.34 -16.26
C PRO A 43 -22.76 6.53 -15.28
N THR A 44 -21.54 6.71 -15.79
CA THR A 44 -20.36 6.94 -14.94
C THR A 44 -20.50 8.21 -14.09
N ASP A 45 -21.24 9.22 -14.58
CA ASP A 45 -21.62 10.40 -13.79
C ASP A 45 -22.46 10.03 -12.56
N THR A 46 -23.43 9.12 -12.72
CA THR A 46 -24.22 8.58 -11.60
C THR A 46 -23.33 7.85 -10.61
N ILE A 47 -22.35 7.07 -11.08
CA ILE A 47 -21.39 6.39 -10.19
C ILE A 47 -20.60 7.40 -9.35
N LYS A 48 -20.09 8.48 -9.97
CA LYS A 48 -19.43 9.60 -9.29
C LYS A 48 -20.36 10.26 -8.26
N ASN A 49 -21.62 10.54 -8.62
CA ASN A 49 -22.59 11.15 -7.72
C ASN A 49 -22.88 10.23 -6.52
N THR A 50 -23.01 8.92 -6.74
CA THR A 50 -23.16 7.92 -5.66
C THR A 50 -21.99 7.93 -4.69
N VAL A 51 -20.74 8.03 -5.17
CA VAL A 51 -19.55 8.15 -4.30
C VAL A 51 -19.66 9.38 -3.40
N HIS A 52 -20.03 10.55 -3.95
CA HIS A 52 -20.23 11.79 -3.17
C HIS A 52 -21.34 11.64 -2.13
N VAL A 53 -22.48 11.06 -2.53
CA VAL A 53 -23.65 10.87 -1.69
C VAL A 53 -23.35 9.92 -0.54
N LEU A 54 -22.70 8.78 -0.80
CA LEU A 54 -22.31 7.83 0.24
C LEU A 54 -21.29 8.43 1.22
N ALA A 55 -20.34 9.23 0.74
CA ALA A 55 -19.41 9.96 1.62
C ALA A 55 -20.15 10.95 2.53
N LYS A 56 -21.24 11.58 2.05
CA LYS A 56 -22.06 12.50 2.85
C LYS A 56 -22.99 11.79 3.84
N PHE A 57 -23.60 10.67 3.44
CA PHE A 57 -24.58 9.95 4.25
C PHE A 57 -23.93 9.05 5.30
N LYS A 58 -22.91 8.29 4.92
CA LYS A 58 -22.24 7.31 5.80
C LYS A 58 -20.91 7.83 6.36
N GLY A 59 -20.40 8.95 5.86
CA GLY A 59 -19.06 9.43 6.20
C GLY A 59 -17.97 8.55 5.60
N ILE A 60 -16.71 8.87 5.95
CA ILE A 60 -15.54 8.05 5.62
C ILE A 60 -14.75 7.84 6.92
N LYS A 61 -15.10 6.78 7.67
CA LYS A 61 -14.41 6.42 8.92
C LYS A 61 -13.05 5.78 8.60
N SER A 62 -13.07 4.68 7.84
CA SER A 62 -11.90 4.08 7.17
C SER A 62 -12.18 3.96 5.68
N ILE A 63 -11.13 3.89 4.86
CA ILE A 63 -11.28 3.78 3.40
C ILE A 63 -11.86 2.42 2.98
N GLU A 64 -11.59 1.36 3.72
CA GLU A 64 -12.14 0.01 3.53
C GLU A 64 -13.65 0.00 3.76
N THR A 65 -14.10 0.60 4.87
CA THR A 65 -15.53 0.71 5.18
C THR A 65 -16.24 1.53 4.11
N PHE A 66 -15.61 2.59 3.61
CA PHE A 66 -16.16 3.39 2.51
C PHE A 66 -16.28 2.58 1.21
N ALA A 67 -15.23 1.83 0.84
CA ALA A 67 -15.23 0.97 -0.34
C ALA A 67 -16.31 -0.15 -0.24
N MET A 68 -16.44 -0.79 0.92
CA MET A 68 -17.51 -1.77 1.18
C MET A 68 -18.90 -1.17 1.01
N ASN A 69 -19.13 0.03 1.55
CA ASN A 69 -20.41 0.73 1.40
C ASN A 69 -20.77 1.03 -0.05
N ILE A 70 -19.78 1.32 -0.89
CA ILE A 70 -19.98 1.55 -2.33
C ILE A 70 -20.31 0.21 -3.04
N CYS A 71 -19.56 -0.85 -2.76
CA CYS A 71 -19.85 -2.19 -3.31
C CYS A 71 -21.26 -2.65 -2.96
N ASP A 72 -21.63 -2.57 -1.69
CA ASP A 72 -22.95 -2.94 -1.17
C ASP A 72 -24.07 -2.14 -1.84
N HIS A 73 -23.90 -0.82 -2.02
CA HIS A 73 -24.89 0.00 -2.69
C HIS A 73 -25.20 -0.46 -4.11
N PHE A 74 -24.17 -0.70 -4.95
CA PHE A 74 -24.40 -1.08 -6.34
C PHE A 74 -24.97 -2.50 -6.46
N LEU A 75 -24.55 -3.43 -5.60
CA LEU A 75 -25.06 -4.79 -5.62
C LEU A 75 -26.50 -4.87 -5.06
N SER A 76 -26.85 -4.08 -4.06
CA SER A 76 -28.22 -4.05 -3.51
C SER A 76 -29.21 -3.29 -4.40
N SER A 77 -28.77 -2.20 -5.05
CA SER A 77 -29.68 -1.32 -5.80
C SER A 77 -29.97 -1.79 -7.23
N PHE A 78 -29.08 -2.59 -7.83
CA PHE A 78 -29.18 -2.95 -9.25
C PHE A 78 -28.97 -4.45 -9.48
N ASN A 79 -30.06 -5.22 -9.64
CA ASN A 79 -30.03 -6.69 -9.76
C ASN A 79 -29.17 -7.24 -10.91
N HIS A 80 -28.96 -6.46 -11.97
CA HIS A 80 -28.15 -6.85 -13.13
C HIS A 80 -26.65 -6.57 -12.97
N VAL A 81 -26.22 -5.89 -11.90
CA VAL A 81 -24.78 -5.76 -11.56
C VAL A 81 -24.32 -7.07 -10.90
N THR A 82 -23.33 -7.76 -11.48
CA THR A 82 -22.85 -9.07 -10.97
C THR A 82 -21.59 -8.96 -10.12
N ARG A 83 -20.85 -7.85 -10.25
CA ARG A 83 -19.61 -7.58 -9.51
C ARG A 83 -19.43 -6.08 -9.31
N ALA A 84 -18.96 -5.69 -8.14
CA ALA A 84 -18.48 -4.34 -7.85
C ALA A 84 -17.04 -4.42 -7.33
N GLN A 85 -16.18 -3.57 -7.86
CA GLN A 85 -14.80 -3.41 -7.39
C GLN A 85 -14.53 -1.93 -7.14
N VAL A 86 -13.95 -1.63 -5.98
CA VAL A 86 -13.67 -0.27 -5.54
C VAL A 86 -12.23 -0.19 -5.04
N TYR A 87 -11.45 0.70 -5.64
CA TYR A 87 -10.12 1.09 -5.18
C TYR A 87 -10.19 2.47 -4.53
N VAL A 88 -9.60 2.61 -3.35
CA VAL A 88 -9.53 3.90 -2.63
C VAL A 88 -8.10 4.14 -2.19
N GLU A 89 -7.62 5.35 -2.42
CA GLU A 89 -6.35 5.85 -1.92
C GLU A 89 -6.60 7.07 -1.03
N GLU A 90 -6.00 7.08 0.16
CA GLU A 90 -6.06 8.19 1.09
C GLU A 90 -4.92 9.18 0.85
N VAL A 91 -5.24 10.47 0.75
CA VAL A 91 -4.21 11.52 0.72
C VAL A 91 -3.59 11.60 2.12
N PRO A 92 -2.26 11.51 2.26
CA PRO A 92 -1.59 11.36 3.56
C PRO A 92 -1.48 12.71 4.30
N TRP A 93 -2.62 13.27 4.67
CA TRP A 93 -2.71 14.44 5.54
C TRP A 93 -2.41 14.04 6.98
N LYS A 94 -1.42 14.70 7.59
CA LYS A 94 -1.14 14.60 9.02
C LYS A 94 -1.57 15.89 9.70
N ARG A 95 -2.17 15.79 10.89
CA ARG A 95 -2.48 16.97 11.70
C ARG A 95 -1.18 17.68 12.11
N PHE A 96 -1.15 19.00 12.02
CA PHE A 96 -0.01 19.80 12.51
C PHE A 96 0.26 19.47 13.98
N GLU A 97 1.53 19.30 14.34
CA GLU A 97 1.95 18.99 15.70
C GLU A 97 3.22 19.77 16.05
N LYS A 98 3.24 20.42 17.22
CA LYS A 98 4.41 21.12 17.76
C LYS A 98 4.44 20.95 19.27
N ASN A 99 5.60 20.54 19.81
CA ASN A 99 5.80 20.29 21.24
C ASN A 99 4.74 19.36 21.85
N GLY A 100 4.36 18.30 21.12
CA GLY A 100 3.32 17.34 21.52
C GLY A 100 1.87 17.85 21.41
N VAL A 101 1.66 19.11 21.00
CA VAL A 101 0.33 19.71 20.85
C VAL A 101 -0.12 19.62 19.40
N LYS A 102 -1.27 18.98 19.17
CA LYS A 102 -1.89 18.84 17.84
C LYS A 102 -2.83 20.01 17.53
N HIS A 103 -2.72 20.59 16.34
CA HIS A 103 -3.55 21.72 15.92
C HIS A 103 -5.01 21.28 15.67
N VAL A 104 -5.96 22.09 16.11
CA VAL A 104 -7.40 21.79 16.01
C VAL A 104 -7.97 21.65 14.59
N HIS A 105 -7.35 22.23 13.55
CA HIS A 105 -7.88 22.24 12.17
C HIS A 105 -6.82 22.50 11.08
N ALA A 106 -5.52 22.35 11.39
CA ALA A 106 -4.44 22.52 10.41
C ALA A 106 -3.76 21.18 10.11
N PHE A 107 -3.44 20.94 8.84
CA PHE A 107 -2.95 19.66 8.33
C PHE A 107 -1.79 19.89 7.35
N ILE A 108 -0.77 19.01 7.40
CA ILE A 108 0.42 19.01 6.55
C ILE A 108 0.45 17.72 5.73
N HIS A 109 0.74 17.85 4.44
CA HIS A 109 0.87 16.70 3.55
C HIS A 109 2.17 15.95 3.87
N THR A 110 2.07 14.69 4.32
CA THR A 110 3.21 13.91 4.85
C THR A 110 3.23 12.50 4.23
N PRO A 111 3.80 12.33 3.02
CA PRO A 111 3.78 11.05 2.29
C PRO A 111 4.83 10.07 2.83
N THR A 112 4.68 9.65 4.08
CA THR A 112 5.58 8.69 4.78
C THR A 112 4.96 7.28 4.83
N GLY A 113 4.45 6.85 3.68
CA GLY A 113 3.57 5.70 3.51
C GLY A 113 2.12 6.13 3.29
N THR A 114 1.54 5.71 2.17
CA THR A 114 0.17 6.04 1.74
C THR A 114 -0.73 4.83 1.91
N HIS A 115 -1.84 5.02 2.63
CA HIS A 115 -2.87 4.00 2.82
C HIS A 115 -3.74 3.90 1.58
N PHE A 116 -3.88 2.68 1.05
CA PHE A 116 -4.87 2.36 0.03
C PHE A 116 -5.61 1.08 0.38
N CYS A 117 -6.79 0.91 -0.20
CA CYS A 117 -7.54 -0.34 -0.13
C CYS A 117 -8.17 -0.70 -1.48
N GLU A 118 -8.50 -1.98 -1.62
CA GLU A 118 -9.25 -2.53 -2.74
C GLU A 118 -10.28 -3.50 -2.21
N VAL A 119 -11.56 -3.23 -2.49
CA VAL A 119 -12.66 -4.11 -2.13
C VAL A 119 -13.31 -4.62 -3.39
N GLU A 120 -13.44 -5.94 -3.51
CA GLU A 120 -14.17 -6.59 -4.59
C GLU A 120 -15.30 -7.44 -3.99
N GLN A 121 -16.49 -7.35 -4.57
CA GLN A 121 -17.64 -8.13 -4.14
C GLN A 121 -18.42 -8.66 -5.33
N MET A 122 -18.66 -9.98 -5.32
CA MET A 122 -19.54 -10.66 -6.26
C MET A 122 -20.97 -10.63 -5.75
N ARG A 123 -21.96 -10.57 -6.64
CA ARG A 123 -23.37 -10.68 -6.26
C ARG A 123 -23.62 -11.99 -5.52
N GLY A 124 -24.21 -11.90 -4.32
CA GLY A 124 -24.50 -13.06 -3.47
C GLY A 124 -23.29 -13.60 -2.70
N GLY A 125 -22.10 -12.98 -2.83
CA GLY A 125 -20.90 -13.33 -2.09
C GLY A 125 -20.50 -12.27 -1.06
N PRO A 126 -19.62 -12.63 -0.09
CA PRO A 126 -19.02 -11.66 0.81
C PRO A 126 -18.02 -10.76 0.07
N PRO A 127 -17.76 -9.55 0.59
CA PRO A 127 -16.68 -8.71 0.07
C PRO A 127 -15.30 -9.31 0.41
N VAL A 128 -14.37 -9.23 -0.54
CA VAL A 128 -12.94 -9.48 -0.34
C VAL A 128 -12.25 -8.14 -0.18
N ILE A 129 -11.54 -7.97 0.93
CA ILE A 129 -10.92 -6.69 1.30
C ILE A 129 -9.41 -6.84 1.27
N HIS A 130 -8.76 -5.94 0.55
CA HIS A 130 -7.33 -5.71 0.64
C HIS A 130 -7.05 -4.31 1.18
N SER A 131 -6.08 -4.20 2.06
CA SER A 131 -5.46 -2.93 2.44
C SER A 131 -3.99 -2.94 2.08
N GLY A 132 -3.37 -1.77 2.06
CA GLY A 132 -1.99 -1.68 1.66
C GLY A 132 -1.29 -0.37 1.98
N ILE A 133 0.03 -0.44 1.85
CA ILE A 133 0.96 0.67 1.94
C ILE A 133 1.62 0.82 0.58
N LYS A 134 1.62 2.03 0.04
CA LYS A 134 2.44 2.39 -1.12
C LYS A 134 3.20 3.69 -0.88
N ASP A 135 4.14 3.98 -1.76
CA ASP A 135 4.92 5.22 -1.76
C ASP A 135 5.70 5.51 -0.45
N LEU A 136 5.94 4.48 0.36
CA LEU A 136 6.84 4.55 1.52
C LEU A 136 8.28 4.43 1.05
N LYS A 137 8.97 5.56 0.91
CA LYS A 137 10.39 5.62 0.54
C LYS A 137 11.27 5.60 1.79
N VAL A 138 12.21 4.66 1.84
CA VAL A 138 13.17 4.51 2.95
C VAL A 138 14.56 4.20 2.41
N LEU A 139 15.59 4.61 3.14
CA LEU A 139 16.99 4.38 2.84
C LEU A 139 17.74 4.09 4.15
N LYS A 140 18.59 3.06 4.14
CA LYS A 140 19.65 2.88 5.14
C LYS A 140 21.01 2.83 4.45
N THR A 141 22.01 3.43 5.07
CA THR A 141 23.34 3.66 4.48
C THR A 141 24.30 2.48 4.66
N THR A 142 23.94 1.52 5.51
CA THR A 142 24.77 0.37 5.88
C THR A 142 23.86 -0.78 6.33
N GLN A 143 24.44 -1.83 6.91
CA GLN A 143 23.74 -3.02 7.41
C GLN A 143 22.94 -3.71 6.29
N SER A 144 23.48 -3.68 5.07
CA SER A 144 23.01 -4.46 3.94
C SER A 144 24.20 -4.96 3.14
N GLY A 145 24.21 -6.24 2.81
CA GLY A 145 25.18 -6.83 1.90
C GLY A 145 24.52 -7.60 0.78
N PHE A 146 25.34 -8.10 -0.13
CA PHE A 146 24.97 -9.01 -1.20
C PHE A 146 26.21 -9.76 -1.69
N GLU A 147 26.29 -11.03 -1.30
CA GLU A 147 27.40 -11.94 -1.59
C GLU A 147 26.87 -13.37 -1.74
N GLY A 148 27.69 -14.29 -2.26
CA GLY A 148 27.33 -15.68 -2.47
C GLY A 148 26.40 -15.92 -3.65
N PHE A 149 26.26 -14.94 -4.56
CA PHE A 149 25.46 -15.10 -5.77
C PHE A 149 26.22 -15.87 -6.86
N ILE A 150 25.46 -16.48 -7.78
CA ILE A 150 25.98 -17.19 -8.94
C ILE A 150 26.76 -16.20 -9.81
N LYS A 151 27.95 -16.61 -10.26
CA LYS A 151 28.80 -15.85 -11.17
C LYS A 151 28.90 -16.61 -12.49
N ASP A 152 28.39 -16.00 -13.56
CA ASP A 152 28.52 -16.49 -14.93
C ASP A 152 29.42 -15.55 -15.75
N GLN A 153 29.53 -15.82 -17.05
CA GLN A 153 30.33 -15.00 -17.98
C GLN A 153 29.85 -13.54 -18.13
N PHE A 154 28.66 -13.18 -17.64
CA PHE A 154 28.10 -11.83 -17.73
C PHE A 154 28.07 -11.10 -16.38
N THR A 155 28.55 -11.74 -15.32
CA THR A 155 28.49 -11.20 -13.97
C THR A 155 29.68 -10.25 -13.72
N THR A 156 29.42 -8.94 -13.78
CA THR A 156 30.41 -7.90 -13.43
C THR A 156 30.22 -7.34 -12.03
N LEU A 157 29.12 -7.69 -11.35
CA LEU A 157 28.78 -7.18 -10.03
C LEU A 157 29.78 -7.72 -8.98
N PRO A 158 30.52 -6.87 -8.26
CA PRO A 158 31.32 -7.32 -7.12
C PRO A 158 30.44 -7.75 -5.96
N GLU A 159 30.89 -8.73 -5.19
CA GLU A 159 30.30 -9.07 -3.90
C GLU A 159 30.59 -7.94 -2.90
N VAL A 160 29.58 -7.60 -2.10
CA VAL A 160 29.67 -6.51 -1.12
C VAL A 160 29.12 -6.95 0.22
N LYS A 161 29.85 -6.64 1.29
CA LYS A 161 29.40 -6.87 2.67
C LYS A 161 28.71 -5.66 3.28
N ASP A 162 28.91 -4.49 2.69
CA ASP A 162 28.19 -3.29 3.05
C ASP A 162 27.79 -2.53 1.79
N ARG A 163 26.60 -1.93 1.82
CA ARG A 163 26.05 -1.07 0.75
C ARG A 163 24.83 -0.30 1.27
N CYS A 164 24.49 0.78 0.59
CA CYS A 164 23.18 1.40 0.74
C CYS A 164 22.06 0.44 0.33
N PHE A 165 20.95 0.45 1.08
CA PHE A 165 19.70 -0.17 0.68
C PHE A 165 18.59 0.88 0.72
N ALA A 166 18.08 1.23 -0.47
CA ALA A 166 16.94 2.12 -0.62
C ALA A 166 15.80 1.42 -1.35
N THR A 167 14.57 1.60 -0.85
CA THR A 167 13.38 1.02 -1.47
C THR A 167 12.18 1.95 -1.40
N ARG A 168 11.21 1.70 -2.27
CA ARG A 168 9.86 2.27 -2.19
C ARG A 168 8.88 1.14 -1.97
N VAL A 169 8.45 0.95 -0.73
CA VAL A 169 7.65 -0.21 -0.33
C VAL A 169 6.28 -0.14 -1.00
N TYR A 170 5.91 -1.26 -1.64
CA TYR A 170 4.54 -1.62 -1.94
C TYR A 170 4.20 -2.88 -1.14
N CYS A 171 3.15 -2.81 -0.33
CA CYS A 171 2.65 -3.92 0.47
C CYS A 171 1.12 -3.94 0.35
N LYS A 172 0.55 -5.09 0.01
CA LYS A 172 -0.90 -5.32 -0.11
C LYS A 172 -1.22 -6.61 0.63
N TRP A 173 -2.26 -6.60 1.46
CA TRP A 173 -2.66 -7.79 2.23
C TRP A 173 -4.16 -8.00 2.16
N ARG A 174 -4.58 -9.27 2.14
CA ARG A 174 -5.99 -9.68 2.17
C ARG A 174 -6.40 -10.09 3.57
N TYR A 175 -7.62 -9.77 3.95
CA TYR A 175 -8.22 -10.22 5.21
C TYR A 175 -9.03 -11.51 5.05
N HIS A 176 -9.04 -12.37 6.08
CA HIS A 176 -9.76 -13.66 6.03
C HIS A 176 -11.26 -13.54 6.35
N GLN A 177 -11.64 -12.80 7.39
CA GLN A 177 -13.03 -12.52 7.78
C GLN A 177 -13.11 -11.18 8.52
N CYS A 178 -14.01 -10.29 8.09
CA CYS A 178 -14.03 -8.89 8.53
C CYS A 178 -15.31 -8.53 9.30
N ARG A 179 -15.40 -8.93 10.58
CA ARG A 179 -16.33 -8.30 11.52
C ARG A 179 -15.53 -7.52 12.54
N ASP A 180 -15.89 -6.25 12.73
CA ASP A 180 -15.35 -5.35 13.75
C ASP A 180 -13.82 -5.16 13.74
N MET A 181 -13.24 -5.05 12.54
CA MET A 181 -11.81 -4.78 12.37
C MET A 181 -11.49 -3.29 12.50
N ASP A 182 -10.40 -2.98 13.21
CA ASP A 182 -9.75 -1.67 13.17
C ASP A 182 -8.71 -1.64 12.04
N PHE A 183 -9.18 -1.23 10.84
CA PHE A 183 -8.35 -1.16 9.64
C PHE A 183 -7.20 -0.17 9.77
N ASP A 184 -7.44 0.98 10.41
CA ASP A 184 -6.42 2.02 10.59
C ASP A 184 -5.32 1.53 11.55
N ALA A 185 -5.70 0.89 12.67
CA ALA A 185 -4.73 0.29 13.60
C ALA A 185 -3.93 -0.86 12.97
N THR A 186 -4.58 -1.66 12.11
CA THR A 186 -3.87 -2.71 11.36
C THR A 186 -2.86 -2.11 10.39
N TRP A 187 -3.23 -1.05 9.67
CA TRP A 187 -2.34 -0.36 8.75
C TRP A 187 -1.11 0.21 9.47
N ASP A 188 -1.32 0.88 10.61
CA ASP A 188 -0.23 1.39 11.46
C ASP A 188 0.69 0.25 11.93
N THR A 189 0.12 -0.85 12.39
CA THR A 189 0.87 -2.02 12.86
C THR A 189 1.74 -2.63 11.74
N VAL A 190 1.18 -2.81 10.53
CA VAL A 190 1.95 -3.36 9.40
C VAL A 190 3.03 -2.38 8.96
N ARG A 191 2.74 -1.08 8.94
CA ARG A 191 3.74 -0.04 8.63
C ARG A 191 4.89 -0.06 9.62
N ASP A 192 4.60 -0.21 10.90
CA ASP A 192 5.63 -0.28 11.94
C ASP A 192 6.48 -1.55 11.81
N ILE A 193 5.88 -2.70 11.49
CA ILE A 193 6.64 -3.94 11.21
C ILE A 193 7.54 -3.78 10.00
N VAL A 194 7.05 -3.16 8.92
CA VAL A 194 7.86 -2.87 7.71
C VAL A 194 9.09 -2.03 8.08
N LEU A 195 8.89 -0.95 8.83
CA LEU A 195 9.98 -0.06 9.26
C LEU A 195 10.94 -0.75 10.23
N GLU A 196 10.42 -1.54 11.18
CA GLU A 196 11.18 -2.33 12.14
C GLU A 196 12.10 -3.32 11.41
N LYS A 197 11.57 -4.11 10.45
CA LYS A 197 12.37 -5.12 9.73
C LYS A 197 13.27 -4.54 8.66
N PHE A 198 13.02 -3.33 8.20
CA PHE A 198 13.93 -2.63 7.32
C PHE A 198 15.15 -2.07 8.08
N ALA A 199 14.91 -1.36 9.19
CA ALA A 199 15.93 -0.61 9.91
C ALA A 199 16.62 -1.41 11.03
N GLY A 200 15.89 -2.27 11.73
CA GLY A 200 16.35 -2.92 12.96
C GLY A 200 16.33 -1.99 14.19
N PRO A 201 16.99 -2.40 15.29
CA PRO A 201 17.14 -1.58 16.49
C PRO A 201 17.82 -0.23 16.20
N TYR A 202 17.33 0.85 16.80
CA TYR A 202 17.70 2.22 16.38
C TYR A 202 19.16 2.58 16.70
N ASP A 203 19.78 1.90 17.66
CA ASP A 203 21.14 2.12 18.14
C ASP A 203 22.20 1.41 17.29
N LYS A 204 21.86 0.29 16.64
CA LYS A 204 22.83 -0.60 15.96
C LYS A 204 22.40 -1.11 14.57
N GLY A 205 21.14 -0.95 14.22
CA GLY A 205 20.52 -1.53 13.03
C GLY A 205 20.50 -3.06 13.03
N GLU A 206 20.07 -3.63 11.91
CA GLU A 206 20.09 -5.08 11.66
C GLU A 206 20.58 -5.37 10.25
N TYR A 207 21.56 -6.28 10.15
CA TYR A 207 22.17 -6.66 8.88
C TYR A 207 21.18 -7.45 8.01
N SER A 208 20.99 -6.99 6.77
CA SER A 208 20.19 -7.69 5.76
C SER A 208 21.11 -8.31 4.70
N PRO A 209 21.15 -9.65 4.59
CA PRO A 209 21.96 -10.34 3.57
C PRO A 209 21.33 -10.31 2.18
N SER A 210 20.02 -10.04 2.08
CA SER A 210 19.31 -9.92 0.80
C SER A 210 17.96 -9.22 0.97
N VAL A 211 17.50 -8.56 -0.09
CA VAL A 211 16.17 -7.95 -0.12
C VAL A 211 15.07 -9.01 0.04
N GLN A 212 15.29 -10.20 -0.53
CA GLN A 212 14.39 -11.36 -0.41
C GLN A 212 14.17 -11.76 1.06
N LYS A 213 15.24 -11.80 1.86
CA LYS A 213 15.13 -12.15 3.29
C LYS A 213 14.34 -11.10 4.07
N THR A 214 14.66 -9.82 3.88
CA THR A 214 13.92 -8.72 4.52
C THR A 214 12.45 -8.72 4.11
N LEU A 215 12.15 -8.95 2.83
CA LEU A 215 10.78 -9.07 2.32
C LEU A 215 10.02 -10.19 3.06
N TYR A 216 10.61 -11.38 3.12
CA TYR A 216 9.98 -12.53 3.76
C TYR A 216 9.80 -12.33 5.27
N ASP A 217 10.76 -11.70 5.95
CA ASP A 217 10.67 -11.43 7.38
C ASP A 217 9.53 -10.47 7.70
N ILE A 218 9.33 -9.42 6.90
CA ILE A 218 8.16 -8.54 7.02
C ILE A 218 6.89 -9.37 6.94
N GLN A 219 6.75 -10.22 5.92
CA GLN A 219 5.55 -11.02 5.73
C GLN A 219 5.26 -11.95 6.91
N VAL A 220 6.28 -12.71 7.37
CA VAL A 220 6.14 -13.64 8.49
C VAL A 220 5.76 -12.91 9.77
N HIS A 221 6.40 -11.76 10.06
CA HIS A 221 6.10 -11.00 11.27
C HIS A 221 4.72 -10.33 11.21
N SER A 222 4.30 -9.80 10.06
CA SER A 222 2.96 -9.25 9.88
C SER A 222 1.89 -10.32 10.05
N LEU A 223 2.05 -11.49 9.43
CA LEU A 223 1.13 -12.62 9.66
C LEU A 223 1.21 -13.14 11.10
N SER A 224 2.33 -13.03 11.79
CA SER A 224 2.38 -13.43 13.20
C SER A 224 1.65 -12.46 14.13
N ARG A 225 1.75 -11.15 13.88
CA ARG A 225 1.20 -10.10 14.77
C ARG A 225 -0.23 -9.71 14.46
N VAL A 226 -0.71 -9.94 13.23
CA VAL A 226 -2.06 -9.56 12.78
C VAL A 226 -2.80 -10.82 12.30
N PRO A 227 -3.51 -11.54 13.19
CA PRO A 227 -4.20 -12.80 12.89
C PRO A 227 -5.19 -12.71 11.73
N GLU A 228 -5.82 -11.56 11.54
CA GLU A 228 -6.89 -11.32 10.57
C GLU A 228 -6.40 -11.26 9.13
N ILE A 229 -5.09 -11.02 8.91
CA ILE A 229 -4.48 -11.06 7.58
C ILE A 229 -4.36 -12.52 7.11
N GLU A 230 -4.90 -12.83 5.93
CA GLU A 230 -4.83 -14.15 5.29
C GLU A 230 -3.56 -14.31 4.45
N ASP A 231 -3.21 -13.29 3.67
CA ASP A 231 -2.04 -13.26 2.80
C ASP A 231 -1.48 -11.85 2.66
N MET A 232 -0.23 -11.79 2.19
CA MET A 232 0.50 -10.54 2.02
C MET A 232 1.40 -10.62 0.79
N GLU A 233 1.18 -9.70 -0.15
CA GLU A 233 2.02 -9.40 -1.30
C GLU A 233 2.92 -8.21 -0.96
N ILE A 234 4.21 -8.33 -1.26
CA ILE A 234 5.18 -7.24 -1.14
C ILE A 234 5.97 -7.11 -2.44
N SER A 235 6.23 -5.86 -2.85
CA SER A 235 7.18 -5.51 -3.89
C SER A 235 8.15 -4.44 -3.39
N LEU A 236 9.45 -4.77 -3.40
CA LEU A 236 10.55 -3.90 -2.98
C LEU A 236 11.47 -3.62 -4.17
N PRO A 237 11.37 -2.45 -4.80
CA PRO A 237 12.40 -1.94 -5.70
C PRO A 237 13.71 -1.76 -4.94
N ASN A 238 14.83 -2.23 -5.48
CA ASN A 238 16.17 -1.91 -4.98
C ASN A 238 16.67 -0.69 -5.75
N MET A 239 16.44 0.51 -5.20
CA MET A 239 16.84 1.77 -5.81
C MET A 239 18.33 2.00 -5.57
N HIS A 240 19.10 2.13 -6.66
CA HIS A 240 20.56 2.07 -6.57
C HIS A 240 21.20 3.41 -6.20
N TYR A 241 22.17 3.32 -5.29
CA TYR A 241 23.11 4.39 -4.93
C TYR A 241 24.51 3.81 -5.12
N PHE A 242 25.13 4.05 -6.26
CA PHE A 242 26.44 3.47 -6.59
C PHE A 242 27.59 4.41 -6.23
N ASN A 243 28.70 3.86 -5.77
CA ASN A 243 29.93 4.64 -5.58
C ASN A 243 30.36 5.29 -6.90
N ILE A 244 30.65 6.59 -6.88
CA ILE A 244 31.21 7.28 -8.05
C ILE A 244 32.70 6.96 -8.12
N ASP A 245 33.12 6.24 -9.16
CA ASP A 245 34.55 6.03 -9.40
C ASP A 245 35.21 7.34 -9.84
N MET A 246 36.18 7.80 -9.04
CA MET A 246 36.94 9.02 -9.27
C MET A 246 38.40 8.75 -9.63
N SER A 247 38.76 7.50 -9.92
CA SER A 247 40.12 7.07 -10.27
C SER A 247 40.71 7.84 -11.45
N ASN A 248 39.89 8.13 -12.47
CA ASN A 248 40.27 8.93 -13.63
C ASN A 248 40.63 10.39 -13.30
N MET A 249 40.23 10.88 -12.13
CA MET A 249 40.57 12.21 -11.63
C MET A 249 41.71 12.17 -10.58
N GLY A 250 42.31 10.99 -10.34
CA GLY A 250 43.35 10.79 -9.34
C GLY A 250 42.84 10.82 -7.89
N LEU A 251 41.54 10.61 -7.67
CA LEU A 251 40.91 10.62 -6.34
C LEU A 251 40.39 9.23 -5.95
N ILE A 252 40.38 8.95 -4.65
CA ILE A 252 39.80 7.73 -4.09
C ILE A 252 38.51 8.13 -3.36
N ASN A 253 37.37 7.68 -3.88
CA ASN A 253 36.06 7.86 -3.25
C ASN A 253 35.72 6.61 -2.42
N LYS A 254 35.71 6.74 -1.10
CA LYS A 254 35.43 5.66 -0.15
C LYS A 254 33.93 5.56 0.17
N GLU A 255 33.10 5.52 -0.87
CA GLU A 255 31.63 5.47 -0.75
C GLU A 255 31.01 6.69 -0.04
N GLU A 256 31.73 7.81 -0.03
CA GLU A 256 31.28 9.08 0.56
C GLU A 256 30.37 9.84 -0.41
N VAL A 257 30.61 9.68 -1.72
CA VAL A 257 29.80 10.29 -2.79
C VAL A 257 29.17 9.20 -3.65
N LEU A 258 27.84 9.12 -3.61
CA LEU A 258 27.06 8.10 -4.31
C LEU A 258 26.18 8.71 -5.39
N LEU A 259 26.03 8.02 -6.51
CA LEU A 259 25.12 8.36 -7.60
C LEU A 259 23.74 7.70 -7.37
N PRO A 260 22.69 8.48 -7.05
CA PRO A 260 21.32 7.98 -7.10
C PRO A 260 20.91 7.73 -8.55
N LEU A 261 20.50 6.50 -8.87
CA LEU A 261 19.95 6.16 -10.18
C LEU A 261 18.44 6.04 -10.13
N ASP A 262 17.76 6.78 -11.01
CA ASP A 262 16.32 6.63 -11.21
C ASP A 262 15.98 5.27 -11.82
N ASN A 263 16.78 4.82 -12.80
CA ASN A 263 16.61 3.57 -13.54
C ASN A 263 17.98 3.06 -14.05
N PRO A 264 18.12 1.73 -14.33
CA PRO A 264 17.21 0.67 -13.92
C PRO A 264 17.25 0.46 -12.40
N TYR A 265 16.29 -0.28 -11.87
CA TYR A 265 16.31 -0.74 -10.48
C TYR A 265 15.93 -2.22 -10.41
N GLY A 266 16.54 -2.96 -9.48
CA GLY A 266 16.10 -4.33 -9.17
C GLY A 266 14.67 -4.30 -8.61
N ARG A 267 13.85 -5.34 -8.85
CA ARG A 267 12.52 -5.46 -8.25
C ARG A 267 12.35 -6.85 -7.66
N ILE A 268 12.19 -6.91 -6.34
CA ILE A 268 12.01 -8.15 -5.60
C ILE A 268 10.57 -8.21 -5.14
N THR A 269 9.87 -9.29 -5.48
CA THR A 269 8.44 -9.48 -5.16
C THR A 269 8.20 -10.83 -4.53
N GLY A 270 7.19 -10.92 -3.68
CA GLY A 270 6.75 -12.20 -3.13
C GLY A 270 5.37 -12.09 -2.51
N THR A 271 4.63 -13.20 -2.55
CA THR A 271 3.32 -13.33 -1.90
C THR A 271 3.31 -14.59 -1.06
N VAL A 272 2.97 -14.47 0.21
CA VAL A 272 2.76 -15.61 1.11
C VAL A 272 1.35 -15.58 1.66
N LYS A 273 0.82 -16.76 1.96
CA LYS A 273 -0.49 -16.93 2.59
C LYS A 273 -0.37 -17.83 3.81
N ARG A 274 -1.28 -17.69 4.77
CA ARG A 274 -1.42 -18.65 5.85
C ARG A 274 -1.72 -20.04 5.30
N LYS A 275 -1.19 -21.05 5.97
CA LYS A 275 -1.56 -22.44 5.71
C LYS A 275 -2.99 -22.64 6.20
N LEU A 276 -3.86 -23.19 5.34
CA LEU A 276 -5.22 -23.57 5.75
C LEU A 276 -5.10 -24.60 6.89
N ALA A 277 -5.81 -24.38 8.00
CA ALA A 277 -5.99 -25.43 8.99
C ALA A 277 -6.70 -26.59 8.30
N SER A 278 -6.05 -27.76 8.25
CA SER A 278 -6.68 -28.97 7.71
C SER A 278 -7.94 -29.24 8.52
N LYS A 279 -9.09 -29.32 7.85
CA LYS A 279 -10.31 -29.84 8.49
C LYS A 279 -10.10 -31.35 8.67
N LEU A 280 -9.54 -31.74 9.82
CA LEU A 280 -9.60 -33.10 10.34
C LEU A 280 -10.89 -33.24 11.15
#